data_AF-A0A5R2MZV4-F1
#
_entry.id   AF-A0A5R2MZV4-F1
#
_cell.length_a   1.000
_cell.length_b   1.000
_cell.length_c   1.000
_cell.angle_alpha   90.00
_cell.angle_beta   90.00
_cell.angle_gamma   90.00
#
_symmetry.space_group_name_H-M   'P 1'
#
loop_
_entity.id
_entity.type
_entity.pdbx_description
1 polymer ?
#
loop_
_entity_poly.entity_id
_entity_poly.type
_entity_poly.pdbx_seq_one_letter_code
_entity_poly.pdbx_strand_id
1 'polypeptide(L)' 'MSRHVTFMTIDDAAHYSPAERAAIVAAYPEHEREARARGIPVLGSGRIFPVAEALIACEPFRLPRYWPRIGALD' A
#
# COMPACT_ATOMS: atom_id res chain seq x y z
N MET A 1 -0.06 14.74 -30.33
CA MET A 1 -0.10 13.37 -29.78
C MET A 1 -0.44 13.46 -28.30
N SER A 2 -1.52 12.81 -27.87
CA SER A 2 -1.88 12.72 -26.44
C SER A 2 -1.03 11.63 -25.79
N ARG A 3 -0.36 11.93 -24.66
CA ARG A 3 0.32 10.91 -23.86
C ARG A 3 -0.75 10.15 -23.04
N HIS A 4 -0.67 8.82 -23.06
CA HIS A 4 -1.56 7.93 -22.29
C HIS A 4 -0.72 7.00 -21.43
N VAL A 5 -1.19 6.72 -20.20
CA VAL A 5 -0.57 5.78 -19.26
C VAL A 5 -1.59 4.70 -18.93
N THR A 6 -1.20 3.45 -19.13
CA THR A 6 -2.01 2.28 -18.77
C THR A 6 -1.41 1.64 -17.52
N PHE A 7 -2.25 1.49 -16.48
CA PHE A 7 -1.88 0.75 -15.28
C PHE A 7 -2.34 -0.69 -15.41
N MET A 8 -1.46 -1.63 -15.07
CA MET A 8 -1.76 -3.05 -15.04
C MET A 8 -1.32 -3.64 -13.70
N THR A 9 -2.08 -4.60 -13.21
CA THR A 9 -1.89 -5.33 -11.97
C THR A 9 -1.67 -6.82 -12.27
N ILE A 10 -1.38 -7.60 -11.23
CA ILE A 10 -1.35 -9.06 -11.37
C ILE A 10 -2.71 -9.63 -11.81
N ASP A 11 -3.82 -8.93 -11.61
CA ASP A 11 -5.16 -9.36 -12.02
C ASP A 11 -5.39 -9.22 -13.54
N ASP A 12 -4.60 -8.39 -14.22
CA ASP A 12 -4.66 -8.21 -15.69
C ASP A 12 -3.87 -9.30 -16.45
N ALA A 13 -3.07 -10.10 -15.75
CA ALA A 13 -2.28 -11.19 -16.32
C ALA A 13 -3.12 -12.45 -16.59
N ALA A 14 -3.94 -12.44 -17.65
CA ALA A 14 -4.92 -13.50 -17.99
C ALA A 14 -4.37 -14.94 -18.11
N HIS A 15 -3.05 -15.12 -18.18
CA HIS A 15 -2.40 -16.44 -18.21
C HIS A 15 -2.28 -17.12 -16.83
N TYR A 16 -2.53 -16.41 -15.73
CA TYR A 16 -2.56 -17.00 -14.40
C TYR A 16 -3.99 -17.33 -13.94
N SER A 17 -4.16 -18.51 -13.33
CA SER A 17 -5.35 -18.82 -12.54
C SER A 17 -5.40 -17.97 -11.26
N PRO A 18 -6.59 -17.81 -10.63
CA PRO A 18 -6.69 -17.10 -9.35
C PRO A 18 -5.79 -17.70 -8.25
N ALA A 19 -5.60 -19.02 -8.26
CA ALA A 19 -4.76 -19.71 -7.29
C ALA A 19 -3.27 -19.38 -7.48
N GLU A 20 -2.80 -19.33 -8.74
CA GLU A 20 -1.42 -18.97 -9.06
C GLU A 20 -1.12 -17.51 -8.69
N ARG A 21 -2.07 -16.60 -8.94
CA ARG A 21 -1.93 -15.19 -8.52
C ARG A 21 -1.80 -15.08 -7.01
N ALA A 22 -2.64 -15.80 -6.25
CA ALA A 22 -2.56 -15.81 -4.79
C ALA A 22 -1.21 -16.35 -4.28
N ALA A 23 -0.68 -17.42 -4.91
CA ALA A 23 0.63 -17.98 -4.57
C ALA A 23 1.77 -16.98 -4.86
N ILE A 24 1.73 -16.30 -6.00
CA ILE A 24 2.71 -15.27 -6.38
C ILE A 24 2.68 -14.10 -5.39
N VAL A 25 1.48 -13.60 -5.05
CA VAL A 25 1.33 -12.51 -4.07
C VAL A 25 1.83 -12.92 -2.69
N ALA A 26 1.54 -14.16 -2.25
CA ALA A 26 1.99 -14.66 -0.96
C ALA A 26 3.53 -14.80 -0.86
N ALA A 27 4.21 -15.04 -1.98
CA ALA A 27 5.66 -15.16 -2.04
C ALA A 27 6.40 -13.82 -1.82
N TYR A 28 5.73 -12.68 -2.00
CA TYR A 28 6.35 -11.37 -1.77
C TYR A 28 6.44 -11.04 -0.27
N PRO A 29 7.53 -10.37 0.16
CA PRO A 29 7.60 -9.74 1.48
C PRO A 29 6.39 -8.82 1.72
N GLU A 30 5.86 -8.78 2.94
CA GLU A 30 4.63 -8.06 3.26
C GLU A 30 4.68 -6.58 2.85
N HIS A 31 5.82 -5.92 3.04
CA HIS A 31 6.04 -4.52 2.66
C HIS A 31 6.17 -4.29 1.14
N GLU A 32 6.40 -5.34 0.34
CA GLU A 32 6.50 -5.25 -1.13
C GLU A 32 5.24 -5.72 -1.85
N ARG A 33 4.34 -6.46 -1.18
CA ARG A 33 3.17 -7.09 -1.82
C ARG A 33 2.32 -6.13 -2.62
N GLU A 34 1.94 -4.99 -2.05
CA GLU A 34 1.09 -4.01 -2.73
C GLU A 34 1.78 -3.39 -3.95
N ALA A 35 3.08 -3.12 -3.83
CA ALA A 35 3.86 -2.53 -4.91
C ALA A 35 4.04 -3.52 -6.07
N ARG A 36 4.36 -4.78 -5.77
CA ARG A 36 4.59 -5.84 -6.77
C ARG A 36 3.29 -6.33 -7.41
N ALA A 37 2.21 -6.44 -6.64
CA ALA A 37 0.94 -6.98 -7.12
C ALA A 37 0.06 -5.93 -7.82
N ARG A 38 0.05 -4.69 -7.32
CA ARG A 38 -0.89 -3.64 -7.77
C ARG A 38 -0.19 -2.40 -8.34
N GLY A 39 1.14 -2.33 -8.31
CA GLY A 39 1.87 -1.12 -8.68
C GLY A 39 1.64 0.03 -7.71
N ILE A 40 1.20 -0.26 -6.47
CA ILE A 40 0.92 0.76 -5.45
C ILE A 40 2.03 0.72 -4.39
N PRO A 41 2.81 1.79 -4.23
CA PRO A 41 2.60 3.10 -4.82
C PRO A 41 3.52 3.24 -6.06
N VAL A 42 3.06 3.99 -7.07
CA VAL A 42 3.79 4.13 -8.36
C VAL A 42 5.15 4.78 -8.12
N LEU A 43 6.19 4.43 -8.87
CA LEU A 43 7.52 5.04 -8.72
C LEU A 43 7.40 6.58 -8.74
N GLY A 44 7.79 7.25 -7.64
CA GLY A 44 7.61 8.71 -7.44
C GLY A 44 6.43 9.14 -6.54
N SER A 45 5.64 8.19 -6.04
CA SER A 45 4.46 8.41 -5.18
C SER A 45 4.74 8.76 -3.69
N GLY A 46 6.00 8.88 -3.29
CA GLY A 46 6.34 9.46 -1.98
C GLY A 46 6.09 8.57 -0.76
N ARG A 47 5.94 7.24 -0.90
CA ARG A 47 5.93 6.33 0.27
C ARG A 47 7.35 6.15 0.81
N ILE A 48 7.79 7.13 1.60
CA ILE A 48 9.13 7.19 2.22
C ILE A 48 9.20 6.26 3.44
N PHE A 49 8.12 6.13 4.19
CA PHE A 49 8.12 5.36 5.44
C PHE A 49 7.85 3.86 5.20
N PRO A 50 8.63 2.96 5.83
CA PRO A 50 8.50 1.51 5.65
C PRO A 50 7.31 0.91 6.41
N VAL A 51 6.63 1.69 7.25
CA VAL A 51 5.50 1.25 8.07
C VAL A 51 4.20 1.46 7.29
N ALA A 52 3.39 0.41 7.16
CA ALA A 52 2.08 0.52 6.53
C ALA A 52 1.10 1.30 7.42
N GLU A 53 0.33 2.21 6.82
CA GLU A 53 -0.68 3.01 7.52
C GLU A 53 -1.70 2.13 8.27
N ALA A 54 -2.12 1.01 7.66
CA ALA A 54 -3.03 0.05 8.28
C ALA A 54 -2.52 -0.57 9.58
N LEU A 55 -1.20 -0.52 9.85
CA LEU A 55 -0.62 -1.00 11.12
C LEU A 55 -0.69 0.04 12.24
N ILE A 56 -0.87 1.33 11.90
CA ILE A 56 -0.82 2.45 12.85
C ILE A 56 -2.12 3.26 12.91
N ALA A 57 -3.00 3.08 11.93
CA ALA A 57 -4.33 3.69 11.91
C ALA A 57 -5.24 3.04 12.95
N CYS A 58 -6.12 3.84 13.54
CA CYS A 58 -7.16 3.37 14.45
C CYS A 58 -8.41 4.23 14.26
N GLU A 59 -9.56 3.68 14.65
CA GLU A 59 -10.81 4.45 14.66
C GLU A 59 -10.69 5.66 15.58
N PRO A 60 -11.25 6.82 15.19
CA PRO A 60 -11.22 8.01 16.04
C PRO A 60 -11.86 7.74 17.41
N PHE A 61 -11.16 8.14 18.48
CA PHE A 61 -11.65 8.01 19.84
C PHE A 61 -11.37 9.24 20.68
N ARG A 62 -12.15 9.41 21.74
CA ARG A 62 -11.93 10.49 22.70
C ARG A 62 -10.68 10.20 23.51
N LEU A 63 -9.63 10.99 23.31
CA LEU A 63 -8.38 10.85 24.05
C LEU A 63 -8.62 11.01 25.56
N PRO A 64 -8.17 10.05 26.39
CA PRO A 64 -8.20 10.17 27.85
C PRO A 64 -7.41 11.39 28.35
N ARG A 65 -7.75 11.89 29.54
CA ARG A 65 -7.04 13.04 30.15
C ARG A 65 -5.54 12.82 30.34
N TYR A 66 -5.12 11.57 30.55
CA TYR A 66 -3.73 11.20 30.79
C TYR A 66 -2.92 10.96 29.49
N TRP A 67 -3.56 11.05 28.31
CA TRP A 67 -2.89 10.74 27.05
C TRP A 67 -1.90 11.85 26.67
N PRO A 68 -0.60 11.53 26.44
CA PRO A 68 0.40 12.51 26.02
C PRO A 68 0.05 13.13 24.65
N ARG A 69 0.29 14.43 24.49
CA ARG A 69 0.04 15.15 23.23
C ARG A 69 1.34 15.76 22.71
N ILE A 70 1.53 15.67 21.40
CA ILE A 70 2.65 16.30 20.71
C ILE A 70 2.08 17.48 19.91
N GLY A 71 2.66 18.66 20.07
CA GLY A 71 2.42 19.79 19.18
C GLY A 71 3.49 19.81 18.10
N ALA A 72 3.07 19.99 16.85
CA ALA A 72 3.96 20.18 15.72
C ALA A 72 3.54 21.44 14.95
N LEU A 73 4.51 22.10 14.35
CA LEU A 73 4.35 23.24 13.45
C LEU A 73 5.25 22.96 12.24
N ASP A 74 4.74 23.23 11.04
CA ASP A 74 5.49 23.21 9.78
C ASP A 74 5.89 24.65 9.42
#